data_AF-A0A257JFF0-F1
#
_entry.id   AF-A0A257JFF0-F1
#
_cell.length_a   1.000
_cell.length_b   1.000
_cell.length_c   1.000
_cell.angle_alpha   90.00
_cell.angle_beta   90.00
_cell.angle_gamma   90.00
#
_symmetry.space_group_name_H-M   'P 1'
#
loop_
_entity.id
_entity.type
_entity.pdbx_description
1 polymer ?
#
loop_
_entity_poly.entity_id
_entity_poly.type
_entity_poly.pdbx_seq_one_letter_code
_entity_poly.pdbx_strand_id
1 'polypeptide(L)'
;MKESGFADFETSVWSAFFVRADTPNDVVEKLAAAMFKIFQSDAGKAYHASLPSSAMMMGPKELGEFQLKEYTRFKRVADLAGIKPE
;
A
#
# COMPACT_ATOMS: atom_id res chain seq x y z
N MET A 1 -13.57 7.90 15.38
CA MET A 1 -14.58 7.22 14.54
C MET A 1 -15.23 6.05 15.25
N LYS A 2 -14.47 5.09 15.79
CA LYS A 2 -15.05 4.00 16.60
C LYS A 2 -15.91 4.49 17.78
N GLU A 3 -15.40 5.45 18.56
CA GLU A 3 -16.16 6.07 19.67
C GLU A 3 -17.30 7.00 19.21
N SER A 4 -17.41 7.26 17.91
CA SER A 4 -18.46 8.09 17.29
C SER A 4 -19.55 7.25 16.61
N GLY A 5 -19.58 5.95 16.84
CA GLY A 5 -20.57 5.02 16.26
C GLY A 5 -20.22 4.46 14.88
N PHE A 6 -19.05 4.80 14.32
CA PHE A 6 -18.58 4.30 13.04
C PHE A 6 -17.46 3.27 13.25
N ALA A 7 -17.82 2.11 13.79
CA ALA A 7 -16.86 1.07 14.20
C ALA A 7 -15.95 0.59 13.07
N ASP A 8 -16.46 0.56 11.84
CA ASP A 8 -15.78 0.06 10.64
C ASP A 8 -15.13 1.17 9.80
N PHE A 9 -15.23 2.43 10.24
CA PHE A 9 -14.68 3.54 9.49
C PHE A 9 -13.18 3.69 9.80
N GLU A 10 -12.38 3.27 8.82
CA GLU A 10 -10.94 3.44 8.78
C GLU A 10 -10.53 3.98 7.40
N THR A 11 -9.76 5.07 7.40
CA THR A 11 -9.18 5.64 6.19
C THR A 11 -7.71 5.90 6.41
N SER A 12 -6.89 5.23 5.61
CA SER A 12 -5.44 5.37 5.56
C SER A 12 -5.06 5.48 4.10
N VAL A 13 -4.12 6.38 3.79
CA VAL A 13 -3.49 6.45 2.47
C VAL A 13 -2.20 5.65 2.49
N TRP A 14 -1.85 5.08 1.35
CA TRP A 14 -0.65 4.27 1.20
C TRP A 14 0.02 4.56 -0.14
N SER A 15 1.33 4.32 -0.17
CA SER A 15 2.16 4.49 -1.35
C SER A 15 2.87 3.17 -1.64
N ALA A 16 3.03 2.86 -2.92
CA ALA A 16 3.72 1.67 -3.37
C ALA A 16 4.44 1.94 -4.70
N PHE A 17 5.43 1.10 -4.99
CA PHE A 17 6.13 1.11 -6.27
C PHE A 17 5.48 0.09 -7.21
N PHE A 18 5.26 0.51 -8.46
CA PHE A 18 4.68 -0.33 -9.49
C PHE A 18 5.61 -0.42 -10.70
N VAL A 19 5.57 -1.55 -11.37
CA VAL A 19 6.23 -1.79 -12.66
C VAL A 19 5.20 -2.27 -13.67
N ARG A 20 5.59 -2.40 -14.94
CA ARG A 20 4.69 -2.93 -15.98
C ARG A 20 4.31 -4.38 -15.67
N ALA A 21 3.08 -4.76 -15.99
CA ALA A 21 2.56 -6.12 -15.73
C ALA A 21 3.33 -7.23 -16.46
N ASP A 22 4.01 -6.91 -17.55
CA ASP A 22 4.85 -7.83 -18.33
C ASP A 22 6.33 -7.83 -17.88
N THR A 23 6.67 -7.15 -16.79
CA THR A 23 8.03 -7.17 -16.23
C THR A 23 8.34 -8.59 -15.74
N PRO A 24 9.46 -9.20 -16.18
CA PRO A 24 9.84 -10.55 -15.74
C PRO A 24 9.98 -10.66 -14.22
N ASN A 25 9.53 -11.78 -13.66
CA ASN A 25 9.48 -11.99 -12.21
C ASN A 25 10.85 -11.82 -11.53
N ASP A 26 11.93 -12.28 -12.16
CA ASP A 26 13.28 -12.14 -11.63
C ASP A 26 13.72 -10.67 -11.51
N VAL A 27 13.28 -9.81 -12.43
CA VAL A 27 13.51 -8.36 -12.36
C VAL A 27 12.70 -7.74 -11.22
N VAL A 28 11.43 -8.15 -11.06
CA VAL A 28 10.56 -7.71 -9.96
C VAL A 28 11.18 -8.07 -8.61
N GLU A 29 11.61 -9.31 -8.44
CA GLU A 29 12.21 -9.80 -7.20
C GLU A 29 13.55 -9.09 -6.91
N LYS A 30 14.37 -8.85 -7.93
CA LYS A 30 15.61 -8.08 -7.77
C LYS A 30 15.35 -6.66 -7.29
N LEU A 31 14.36 -5.99 -7.85
CA LEU A 31 13.96 -4.64 -7.43
C LEU A 31 13.43 -4.66 -5.99
N ALA A 32 12.51 -5.57 -5.68
CA ALA A 32 11.95 -5.72 -4.34
C ALA A 32 13.06 -5.95 -3.30
N ALA A 33 13.99 -6.86 -3.56
CA ALA A 33 15.12 -7.13 -2.68
C ALA A 33 16.02 -5.90 -2.47
N ALA A 34 16.26 -5.09 -3.51
CA ALA A 34 17.01 -3.84 -3.38
C ALA A 34 16.27 -2.82 -2.50
N MET A 35 14.95 -2.68 -2.67
CA MET A 35 14.12 -1.82 -1.85
C MET A 35 14.12 -2.27 -0.38
N PHE A 36 13.95 -3.56 -0.11
CA PHE A 36 14.04 -4.12 1.25
C PHE A 36 15.36 -3.79 1.93
N LYS A 37 16.48 -3.85 1.21
CA LYS A 37 17.80 -3.47 1.75
C LYS A 37 17.87 -1.98 2.07
N ILE A 38 17.36 -1.12 1.20
CA ILE A 38 17.35 0.34 1.42
C ILE A 38 16.50 0.69 2.64
N PHE A 39 15.28 0.14 2.74
CA PHE A 39 14.38 0.38 3.88
C PHE A 39 15.00 -0.07 5.22
N GLN A 40 15.79 -1.15 5.20
CA GLN A 40 16.47 -1.67 6.40
C GLN A 40 17.79 -0.98 6.72
N SER A 41 18.34 -0.18 5.80
CA SER A 41 19.55 0.62 6.05
C SER A 41 19.28 1.70 7.10
N ASP A 42 20.34 2.17 7.76
CA ASP A 42 20.21 3.23 8.76
C ASP A 42 19.64 4.53 8.16
N ALA A 43 20.06 4.87 6.95
CA ALA A 43 19.52 6.01 6.21
C ALA A 43 18.03 5.84 5.88
N GLY A 44 17.61 4.64 5.45
CA GLY A 44 16.22 4.34 5.14
C GLY A 44 15.32 4.37 6.37
N LYS A 45 15.78 3.82 7.50
CA LYS A 45 15.09 3.89 8.80
C LYS A 45 14.98 5.33 9.30
N ALA A 46 16.07 6.10 9.24
CA ALA A 46 16.07 7.50 9.65
C ALA A 46 15.10 8.34 8.79
N TYR A 47 15.09 8.12 7.48
CA TYR A 47 14.15 8.78 6.57
C TYR A 47 12.70 8.42 6.91
N HIS A 48 12.36 7.13 7.05
CA HIS A 48 10.99 6.73 7.40
C HIS A 48 10.55 7.25 8.77
N ALA A 49 11.44 7.27 9.77
CA ALA A 49 11.14 7.82 11.09
C ALA A 49 10.85 9.33 11.07
N SER A 50 11.29 10.05 10.03
CA SER A 50 10.97 11.47 9.84
C SER A 50 9.58 11.72 9.22
N LEU A 51 8.93 10.67 8.69
CA LEU A 51 7.62 10.77 8.04
C LEU A 51 6.51 10.44 9.05
N PRO A 52 5.34 11.10 8.96
CA PRO A 52 4.15 10.73 9.74
C PRO A 52 3.46 9.51 9.11
N SER A 53 4.22 8.45 8.84
CA SER A 53 3.77 7.24 8.15
C SER A 53 4.43 6.01 8.74
N SER A 54 3.78 4.85 8.62
CA SER A 54 4.38 3.57 8.99
C SER A 54 4.89 2.84 7.75
N ALA A 55 6.10 2.30 7.81
CA ALA A 55 6.64 1.49 6.73
C ALA A 55 5.89 0.15 6.65
N MET A 56 5.27 -0.11 5.49
CA MET A 56 4.67 -1.42 5.18
C MET A 56 5.67 -2.25 4.39
N MET A 57 6.26 -3.25 5.04
CA MET A 57 7.31 -4.09 4.48
C MET A 57 6.72 -5.29 3.73
N MET A 58 5.94 -5.01 2.68
CA MET A 58 5.26 -6.04 1.88
C MET A 58 6.09 -6.46 0.66
N GLY A 59 6.17 -7.77 0.42
CA GLY A 59 6.75 -8.31 -0.82
C GLY A 59 5.81 -8.14 -2.02
N PRO A 60 6.27 -8.43 -3.26
CA PRO A 60 5.45 -8.22 -4.47
C PRO A 60 4.08 -8.90 -4.43
N LYS A 61 4.03 -10.17 -3.98
CA LYS A 61 2.78 -10.93 -3.86
C LYS A 61 1.84 -10.32 -2.83
N GLU A 62 2.35 -10.06 -1.62
CA GLU A 62 1.58 -9.50 -0.51
C GLU A 62 1.03 -8.10 -0.86
N LEU A 63 1.84 -7.27 -1.52
CA LEU A 63 1.43 -5.96 -2.00
C LEU A 63 0.30 -6.06 -3.03
N GLY A 64 0.35 -7.04 -3.95
CA GLY A 64 -0.73 -7.29 -4.91
C GLY A 64 -2.04 -7.70 -4.23
N GLU A 65 -1.97 -8.58 -3.23
CA GLU A 65 -3.12 -8.98 -2.42
C GLU A 65 -3.71 -7.80 -1.63
N PHE A 66 -2.83 -6.97 -1.04
CA PHE A 66 -3.22 -5.76 -0.33
C PHE A 66 -3.92 -4.74 -1.25
N GLN A 67 -3.35 -4.47 -2.43
CA GLN A 67 -3.96 -3.58 -3.42
C GLN A 67 -5.36 -4.05 -3.83
N LEU A 68 -5.53 -5.35 -4.09
CA LEU A 68 -6.84 -5.91 -4.47
C LEU A 68 -7.87 -5.76 -3.34
N LYS A 69 -7.45 -5.98 -2.10
CA LYS A 69 -8.31 -5.78 -0.91
C LYS A 69 -8.74 -4.32 -0.78
N GLU A 70 -7.80 -3.38 -0.93
CA GLU A 70 -8.10 -1.95 -0.85
C GLU A 70 -9.01 -1.49 -1.99
N TYR A 71 -8.74 -1.92 -3.22
CA TYR A 71 -9.63 -1.68 -4.37
C TYR A 71 -11.06 -2.18 -4.08
N THR A 72 -11.20 -3.40 -3.59
CA THR A 72 -12.51 -3.99 -3.29
C THR A 72 -13.25 -3.20 -2.20
N ARG A 73 -12.53 -2.78 -1.15
CA ARG A 73 -13.07 -1.95 -0.07
C ARG A 73 -13.56 -0.60 -0.59
N PHE A 74 -12.73 0.11 -1.35
CA PHE A 74 -13.09 1.43 -1.88
C PHE A 74 -14.16 1.37 -2.96
N LYS A 75 -14.19 0.33 -3.79
CA LYS A 75 -15.30 0.09 -4.72
C LYS A 75 -16.63 0.00 -3.96
N ARG A 76 -16.69 -0.80 -2.89
CA ARG A 76 -17.90 -0.91 -2.06
C ARG A 76 -18.32 0.44 -1.47
N VAL A 77 -17.36 1.25 -1.01
CA VAL A 77 -17.63 2.60 -0.49
C VAL A 77 -18.21 3.50 -1.58
N ALA A 78 -17.61 3.53 -2.78
CA ALA A 78 -18.08 4.33 -3.90
C ALA A 78 -19.51 3.92 -4.33
N ASP A 79 -19.78 2.61 -4.43
CA ASP A 79 -21.09 2.08 -4.77
C ASP A 79 -22.17 2.49 -3.74
N LEU A 80 -21.86 2.40 -2.45
CA LEU A 80 -22.78 2.80 -1.37
C LEU A 80 -23.00 4.32 -1.29
N ALA A 81 -21.98 5.11 -1.63
CA ALA A 81 -22.04 6.57 -1.62
C ALA A 81 -22.62 7.16 -2.93
N GLY A 82 -22.91 6.32 -3.94
CA GLY A 82 -23.42 6.77 -5.24
C GLY A 82 -22.39 7.55 -6.06
N ILE A 83 -21.10 7.39 -5.79
CA ILE A 83 -20.02 8.06 -6.52
C ILE A 83 -19.86 7.41 -7.89
N LYS A 84 -19.83 8.21 -8.96
CA LYS A 84 -19.69 7.74 -10.34
C LYS A 84 -18.50 8.44 -11.02
N PRO A 85 -17.85 7.80 -12.00
CA PRO A 85 -16.98 8.49 -12.94
C PRO A 85 -17.75 9.62 -13.64
N GLU A 86 -17.03 10.68 -14.00
CA GLU A 86 -17.52 11.78 -14.84
C GLU A 86 -17.75 11.39 -16.31
#